data_AF-A0A2H1KJG4-F1
#
_entry.id   AF-A0A2H1KJG4-F1
#
_cell.length_a   1.000
_cell.length_b   1.000
_cell.length_c   1.000
_cell.angle_alpha   90.00
_cell.angle_beta   90.00
_cell.angle_gamma   90.00
#
_symmetry.space_group_name_H-M   'P 1'
#
loop_
_entity.id
_entity.type
_entity.pdbx_description
1 polymer ?
#
loop_
_entity_poly.entity_id
_entity_poly.type
_entity_poly.pdbx_seq_one_letter_code
_entity_poly.pdbx_strand_id
1 'polypeptide(L)'
;MSNQTVYLLFAEQTSPFDDEELIDPLVGIFASRAECLRVQKEQPEYKISWEEREVEDADDHTIESGDTVYAYHYMATYRPTPDGGEAIELLSDAAVEDIFFQEENARKKLEVGDLQVIKVGELRLKGDFQIIEG
;
A
#
# COMPACT_ATOMS: atom_id res chain seq x y z
N MET A 1 6.65 -24.32 3.42
CA MET A 1 6.58 -22.85 3.39
C MET A 1 5.12 -22.53 3.11
N SER A 2 4.39 -22.08 4.13
CA SER A 2 3.03 -21.57 3.95
C SER A 2 3.16 -20.10 3.65
N ASN A 3 2.98 -19.70 2.40
CA ASN A 3 2.85 -18.30 2.07
C ASN A 3 1.60 -17.79 2.78
N GLN A 4 1.79 -16.87 3.73
CA GLN A 4 0.69 -16.34 4.53
C GLN A 4 0.03 -15.21 3.77
N THR A 5 -1.29 -15.15 3.87
CA THR A 5 -2.07 -14.15 3.14
C THR A 5 -2.46 -13.02 4.08
N VAL A 6 -2.21 -11.79 3.65
CA VAL A 6 -2.76 -10.58 4.24
C VAL A 6 -3.77 -9.94 3.29
N TYR A 7 -4.53 -9.00 3.82
CA TYR A 7 -5.57 -8.28 3.12
C TYR A 7 -5.20 -6.81 3.04
N LEU A 8 -4.92 -6.34 1.83
CA LEU A 8 -4.67 -4.93 1.56
C LEU A 8 -6.02 -4.24 1.47
N LEU A 9 -6.23 -3.21 2.26
CA LEU A 9 -7.48 -2.46 2.34
C LEU A 9 -7.31 -1.12 1.61
N PHE A 10 -8.22 -0.83 0.69
CA PHE A 10 -8.27 0.43 -0.05
C PHE A 10 -9.57 1.17 0.25
N ALA A 11 -9.55 2.49 0.16
CA ALA A 11 -10.75 3.31 0.37
C ALA A 11 -10.78 4.51 -0.57
N GLU A 12 -11.80 4.56 -1.43
CA GLU A 12 -12.01 5.62 -2.42
C GLU A 12 -12.04 7.00 -1.72
N GLN A 13 -11.18 7.90 -2.18
CA GLN A 13 -10.97 9.24 -1.63
C GLN A 13 -10.74 10.23 -2.77
N THR A 14 -11.08 11.50 -2.53
CA THR A 14 -10.71 12.59 -3.44
C THR A 14 -9.19 12.75 -3.47
N SER A 15 -8.61 12.88 -4.66
CA SER A 15 -7.18 13.12 -4.84
C SER A 15 -6.76 14.41 -4.12
N PRO A 16 -5.61 14.43 -3.42
CA PRO A 16 -5.09 15.65 -2.82
C PRO A 16 -4.56 16.65 -3.86
N PHE A 17 -4.42 16.23 -5.13
CA PHE A 17 -3.89 17.03 -6.22
C PHE A 17 -4.96 17.60 -7.15
N ASP A 18 -6.09 16.90 -7.28
CA ASP A 18 -7.22 17.27 -8.13
C ASP A 18 -8.54 16.89 -7.45
N ASP A 19 -9.39 17.88 -7.14
CA ASP A 19 -10.65 17.65 -6.43
C ASP A 19 -11.76 17.04 -7.30
N GLU A 20 -11.53 16.94 -8.61
CA GLU A 20 -12.40 16.24 -9.56
C GLU A 20 -12.01 14.77 -9.74
N GLU A 21 -10.85 14.34 -9.24
CA GLU A 21 -10.32 12.98 -9.36
C GLU A 21 -10.55 12.15 -8.08
N LEU A 22 -10.91 10.88 -8.26
CA LEU A 22 -10.99 9.89 -7.19
C LEU A 22 -9.86 8.88 -7.30
N ILE A 23 -9.27 8.54 -6.16
CA ILE A 23 -8.20 7.56 -6.03
C ILE A 23 -8.57 6.49 -4.99
N ASP A 24 -8.00 5.30 -5.12
CA ASP A 24 -8.17 4.17 -4.19
C ASP A 24 -6.84 3.88 -3.48
N PRO A 25 -6.39 4.74 -2.55
CA PRO A 25 -5.13 4.54 -1.82
C PRO A 25 -5.17 3.31 -0.93
N LEU A 26 -3.99 2.71 -0.70
CA LEU A 26 -3.81 1.73 0.37
C LEU A 26 -3.98 2.42 1.73
N VAL A 27 -4.98 2.00 2.50
CA VAL A 27 -5.32 2.58 3.82
C VAL A 27 -5.02 1.64 4.99
N GLY A 28 -4.66 0.39 4.73
CA GLY A 28 -4.24 -0.54 5.79
C GLY A 28 -3.97 -1.94 5.27
N ILE A 29 -3.34 -2.76 6.10
CA ILE A 29 -3.12 -4.19 5.86
C ILE A 29 -3.63 -4.96 7.06
N PHE A 30 -4.42 -6.02 6.83
CA PHE A 30 -5.03 -6.83 7.89
C PHE A 30 -4.68 -8.31 7.72
N ALA A 31 -4.55 -9.03 8.84
CA ALA A 31 -4.26 -10.46 8.82
C ALA A 31 -5.51 -11.30 8.51
N SER A 32 -6.72 -10.71 8.57
CA SER A 32 -7.96 -11.47 8.37
C SER A 32 -9.04 -10.71 7.59
N ARG A 33 -9.78 -11.45 6.76
CA ARG A 33 -10.96 -10.94 6.06
C ARG A 33 -12.04 -10.40 7.01
N ALA A 34 -12.15 -10.98 8.21
CA ALA A 34 -13.13 -10.56 9.21
C ALA A 34 -12.88 -9.11 9.66
N GLU A 35 -11.62 -8.68 9.75
CA GLU A 35 -11.27 -7.30 10.07
C GLU A 35 -11.60 -6.36 8.92
N CYS A 36 -11.35 -6.72 7.66
CA CYS A 36 -11.76 -5.91 6.51
C CYS A 36 -13.27 -5.66 6.50
N LEU A 37 -14.07 -6.70 6.74
CA LEU A 37 -15.52 -6.59 6.85
C LEU A 37 -15.96 -5.72 8.03
N ARG A 38 -15.24 -5.80 9.16
CA ARG A 38 -15.49 -4.94 10.32
C ARG A 38 -15.25 -3.49 9.98
N VAL A 39 -14.11 -3.16 9.35
CA VAL A 39 -13.79 -1.79 8.93
C VAL A 39 -14.84 -1.26 7.94
N GLN A 40 -15.24 -2.06 6.94
CA GLN A 40 -16.29 -1.69 6.00
C GLN A 40 -17.61 -1.33 6.68
N LYS A 41 -17.96 -2.01 7.78
CA LYS A 41 -19.17 -1.72 8.55
C LYS A 41 -19.01 -0.49 9.45
N GLU A 42 -17.83 -0.29 10.02
CA GLU A 42 -17.53 0.80 10.95
C GLU A 42 -17.29 2.14 10.24
N GLN A 43 -16.97 2.12 8.95
CA GLN A 43 -16.62 3.29 8.13
C GLN A 43 -17.54 3.44 6.89
N PRO A 44 -18.87 3.59 7.08
CA PRO A 44 -19.83 3.61 5.97
C PRO A 44 -19.69 4.81 5.03
N GLU A 45 -18.96 5.85 5.41
CA GLU A 45 -18.68 7.03 4.59
C GLU A 45 -17.63 6.76 3.50
N TYR A 46 -16.86 5.67 3.61
CA TYR A 46 -15.84 5.28 2.64
C TYR A 46 -16.30 4.08 1.80
N LYS A 47 -16.03 4.13 0.50
CA LYS A 47 -16.17 2.96 -0.37
C LYS A 47 -14.92 2.10 -0.23
N ILE A 48 -15.00 1.12 0.67
CA ILE A 48 -13.90 0.22 1.01
C ILE A 48 -13.88 -0.99 0.07
N SER A 49 -12.68 -1.34 -0.40
CA SER A 49 -12.36 -2.56 -1.14
C SER A 49 -11.12 -3.23 -0.51
N TRP A 50 -10.90 -4.50 -0.80
CA TRP A 50 -9.68 -5.21 -0.38
C TRP A 50 -9.27 -6.29 -1.37
N GLU A 51 -7.98 -6.60 -1.38
CA GLU A 51 -7.41 -7.72 -2.11
C GLU A 51 -6.51 -8.59 -1.22
N GLU A 52 -6.33 -9.84 -1.61
CA GLU A 52 -5.47 -10.80 -0.92
C GLU A 52 -4.06 -10.77 -1.51
N ARG A 53 -3.05 -10.73 -0.64
CA ARG A 53 -1.64 -10.82 -1.02
C ARG A 53 -0.89 -11.79 -0.15
N GLU A 54 0.01 -12.55 -0.76
CA GLU A 54 0.98 -13.35 -0.03
C GLU A 54 2.07 -12.44 0.54
N VAL A 55 2.53 -12.77 1.75
CA VAL A 55 3.65 -12.09 2.41
C VAL A 55 4.92 -12.88 2.12
N GLU A 56 5.88 -12.22 1.48
CA GLU A 56 7.24 -12.72 1.28
C GLU A 56 8.02 -12.68 2.61
N ASP A 57 8.93 -13.66 2.79
CA ASP A 57 9.88 -13.75 3.90
C ASP A 57 9.27 -13.93 5.31
N ALA A 58 8.07 -14.51 5.39
CA ALA A 58 7.36 -14.81 6.64
C ALA A 58 7.50 -16.28 7.12
N ASP A 59 8.53 -17.01 6.67
CA ASP A 59 8.62 -18.49 6.80
C ASP A 59 8.41 -19.03 8.23
N ASP A 60 8.97 -18.35 9.23
CA ASP A 60 8.93 -18.79 10.64
C ASP A 60 7.98 -17.93 11.52
N HIS A 61 7.26 -16.98 10.93
CA HIS A 61 6.48 -15.99 11.69
C HIS A 61 5.04 -15.88 11.18
N THR A 62 4.06 -16.13 12.06
CA THR A 62 2.65 -15.90 11.74
C THR A 62 2.34 -14.41 11.80
N ILE A 63 1.88 -13.83 10.69
CA ILE A 63 1.50 -12.43 10.59
C ILE A 63 0.25 -12.17 11.43
N GLU A 64 0.39 -11.29 12.41
CA GLU A 64 -0.63 -10.91 13.38
C GLU A 64 -0.75 -9.38 13.48
N SER A 65 -1.81 -8.90 14.13
CA SER A 65 -1.97 -7.45 14.34
C SER A 65 -0.84 -6.89 15.20
N GLY A 66 -0.29 -5.76 14.78
CA GLY A 66 0.85 -5.09 15.40
C GLY A 66 2.20 -5.40 14.73
N ASP A 67 2.27 -6.46 13.91
CA ASP A 67 3.45 -6.72 13.09
C ASP A 67 3.69 -5.62 12.08
N THR A 68 4.95 -5.39 11.74
CA THR A 68 5.34 -4.46 10.68
C THR A 68 5.56 -5.24 9.39
N VAL A 69 4.92 -4.79 8.32
CA VAL A 69 5.14 -5.27 6.96
C VAL A 69 5.51 -4.11 6.07
N TYR A 70 6.12 -4.44 4.93
CA TYR A 70 6.67 -3.50 3.99
C TYR A 70 5.98 -3.71 2.64
N ALA A 71 5.17 -2.75 2.21
CA ALA A 71 4.46 -2.80 0.94
C ALA A 71 5.30 -2.13 -0.15
N TYR A 72 5.67 -2.88 -1.17
CA TYR A 72 6.43 -2.37 -2.30
C TYR A 72 5.48 -1.89 -3.41
N HIS A 73 5.66 -0.63 -3.80
CA HIS A 73 4.94 0.01 -4.90
C HIS A 73 5.87 0.18 -6.09
N TYR A 74 5.45 -0.29 -7.27
CA TYR A 74 6.18 -0.02 -8.51
C TYR A 74 5.83 1.38 -9.01
N MET A 75 6.76 2.32 -8.87
CA MET A 75 6.49 3.76 -9.06
C MET A 75 7.23 4.40 -10.23
N ALA A 76 7.44 3.69 -11.34
CA ALA A 76 8.12 4.25 -12.49
C ALA A 76 7.23 4.27 -13.74
N THR A 77 6.66 5.44 -14.06
CA THR A 77 6.54 5.86 -15.47
C THR A 77 7.48 7.05 -15.70
N TYR A 78 8.21 7.00 -16.82
CA TYR A 78 9.11 8.07 -17.22
C TYR A 78 8.36 9.08 -18.08
N ARG A 79 8.32 10.34 -17.63
CA ARG A 79 7.80 11.44 -18.43
C ARG A 79 8.95 12.30 -18.95
N PRO A 80 8.99 12.60 -20.27
CA PRO A 80 9.88 13.62 -20.80
C PRO A 80 9.52 15.01 -20.22
N THR A 81 10.50 15.70 -19.63
CA THR A 81 10.33 17.10 -19.23
C THR A 81 10.45 18.03 -20.46
N PRO A 82 9.83 19.23 -20.44
CA PRO A 82 9.94 20.20 -21.53
C PRO A 82 11.38 20.59 -21.90
N ASP A 83 12.28 20.43 -20.94
CA ASP A 83 13.71 20.71 -20.95
C ASP A 83 14.57 19.50 -21.41
N GLY A 84 13.92 18.39 -21.78
CA GLY A 84 14.56 17.20 -22.35
C GLY A 84 15.18 16.25 -21.31
N GLY A 85 14.85 16.42 -20.03
CA GLY A 85 15.15 15.46 -18.98
C GLY A 85 14.07 14.40 -18.83
N GLU A 86 14.28 13.47 -17.91
CA GLU A 86 13.29 12.48 -17.50
C GLU A 86 12.85 12.81 -16.07
N ALA A 87 11.53 12.98 -15.88
CA ALA A 87 10.93 13.06 -14.55
C ALA A 87 10.28 11.71 -14.22
N ILE A 88 10.50 11.25 -12.99
CA ILE A 88 9.76 10.13 -12.42
C ILE A 88 8.40 10.67 -12.01
N GLU A 89 7.34 10.23 -12.68
CA GLU A 89 5.97 10.58 -12.31
C GLU A 89 5.46 9.48 -11.37
N LEU A 90 5.33 9.82 -10.10
CA LEU A 90 4.75 8.97 -9.07
C LEU A 90 3.25 8.83 -9.35
N LEU A 91 2.80 7.65 -9.75
CA LEU A 91 1.38 7.38 -9.91
C LEU A 91 0.72 7.38 -8.52
N SER A 92 -0.23 8.27 -8.31
CA SER A 92 -1.09 8.31 -7.12
C SER A 92 -1.95 7.04 -6.93
N ASP A 93 -2.00 6.17 -7.95
CA ASP A 93 -2.65 4.85 -7.95
C ASP A 93 -1.68 3.66 -7.90
N ALA A 94 -0.36 3.89 -7.74
CA ALA A 94 0.66 2.88 -7.95
C ALA A 94 0.33 1.58 -7.19
N ALA A 95 0.08 0.52 -7.96
CA ALA A 95 -0.32 -0.76 -7.42
C ALA A 95 0.76 -1.31 -6.48
N VAL A 96 0.32 -1.86 -5.34
CA VAL A 96 1.19 -2.66 -4.49
C VAL A 96 1.53 -3.94 -5.26
N GLU A 97 2.81 -4.13 -5.55
CA GLU A 97 3.25 -5.35 -6.23
C GLU A 97 3.46 -6.48 -5.24
N ASP A 98 4.15 -6.20 -4.13
CA ASP A 98 4.59 -7.22 -3.19
C ASP A 98 4.51 -6.72 -1.74
N ILE A 99 4.32 -7.67 -0.81
CA ILE A 99 4.37 -7.43 0.64
C ILE A 99 5.50 -8.26 1.23
N PHE A 100 6.35 -7.64 2.04
CA PHE A 100 7.45 -8.31 2.73
C PHE A 100 7.28 -8.21 4.23
N PHE A 101 7.71 -9.25 4.94
CA PHE A 101 7.91 -9.18 6.38
C PHE A 101 9.29 -8.60 6.75
N GLN A 102 10.32 -8.83 5.92
CA GLN A 102 11.69 -8.38 6.19
C GLN A 102 12.08 -7.16 5.35
N GLU A 103 12.49 -6.08 6.03
CA GLU A 103 12.90 -4.82 5.39
C GLU A 103 14.06 -5.00 4.41
N GLU A 104 15.06 -5.81 4.77
CA GLU A 104 16.27 -5.95 3.97
C GLU A 104 15.96 -6.47 2.55
N ASN A 105 15.01 -7.41 2.45
CA ASN A 105 14.62 -7.99 1.17
C ASN A 105 13.67 -7.07 0.40
N ALA A 106 12.72 -6.44 1.08
CA ALA A 106 11.90 -5.37 0.51
C ALA A 106 12.77 -4.28 -0.14
N ARG A 107 13.84 -3.84 0.55
CA ARG A 107 14.76 -2.81 0.04
C ARG A 107 15.53 -3.24 -1.20
N LYS A 108 15.71 -4.55 -1.45
CA LYS A 108 16.37 -5.03 -2.69
C LYS A 108 15.51 -4.75 -3.94
N LYS A 109 14.20 -4.53 -3.80
CA LYS A 109 13.31 -4.15 -4.91
C LYS A 109 13.24 -2.64 -5.18
N LEU A 110 13.82 -1.79 -4.32
CA LEU A 110 13.74 -0.33 -4.41
C LEU A 110 14.48 0.33 -5.60
N GLU A 111 15.06 -0.42 -6.54
CA GLU A 111 15.73 0.17 -7.69
C GLU A 111 14.79 1.04 -8.56
N VAL A 112 13.47 0.79 -8.53
CA VAL A 112 12.46 1.46 -9.36
C VAL A 112 11.11 1.71 -8.67
N GLY A 113 11.06 1.71 -7.33
CA GLY A 113 9.82 1.83 -6.58
C GLY A 113 9.96 2.46 -5.20
N ASP A 114 8.88 2.44 -4.43
CA ASP A 114 8.83 2.91 -3.04
C ASP A 114 8.43 1.77 -2.07
N LEU A 115 8.76 1.96 -0.80
CA LEU A 115 8.41 1.03 0.27
C LEU A 115 7.62 1.71 1.38
N GLN A 116 6.35 1.34 1.48
CA GLN A 116 5.49 1.80 2.56
C GLN A 116 5.65 0.91 3.81
N VAL A 117 5.92 1.53 4.97
CA VAL A 117 6.02 0.81 6.25
C VAL A 117 4.66 0.85 6.96
N ILE A 118 4.06 -0.34 7.11
CA ILE A 118 2.70 -0.47 7.60
C ILE A 118 2.67 -1.45 8.77
N LYS A 119 1.95 -1.09 9.83
CA LYS A 119 1.62 -2.02 10.91
C LYS A 119 0.30 -2.71 10.61
N VAL A 120 0.29 -4.02 10.72
CA VAL A 120 -0.89 -4.85 10.47
C VAL A 120 -1.98 -4.51 11.48
N GLY A 121 -3.18 -4.22 10.99
CA GLY A 121 -4.32 -3.80 11.80
C GLY A 121 -4.43 -2.28 12.00
N GLU A 122 -3.46 -1.48 11.55
CA GLU A 122 -3.59 -0.02 11.53
C GLU A 122 -4.38 0.44 10.29
N LEU A 123 -5.23 1.44 10.50
CA LEU A 123 -6.07 2.05 9.47
C LEU A 123 -5.74 3.54 9.36
N ARG A 124 -5.39 3.99 8.15
CA ARG A 124 -5.00 5.36 7.82
C ARG A 124 -6.01 5.96 6.84
N LEU A 125 -6.99 6.68 7.37
CA LEU A 125 -8.04 7.38 6.61
C LEU A 125 -7.82 8.89 6.68
N LYS A 126 -8.49 9.66 5.80
CA LYS A 126 -8.48 11.14 5.72
C LYS A 126 -7.22 11.74 5.12
N GLY A 127 -6.73 11.12 4.05
CA GLY A 127 -5.56 11.62 3.35
C GLY A 127 -4.29 11.66 4.19
N ASP A 128 -4.19 10.79 5.20
CA ASP A 128 -2.94 10.42 5.86
C ASP A 128 -2.12 9.52 4.91
N PHE A 129 -1.90 10.06 3.71
CA PHE A 129 -1.06 9.46 2.69
C PHE A 129 0.38 9.59 3.16
N GLN A 130 1.18 8.55 2.98
CA GLN A 130 2.61 8.72 3.12
C GLN A 130 3.08 9.62 1.97
N ILE A 131 3.43 10.87 2.29
CA ILE A 131 4.11 11.75 1.36
C ILE A 131 5.56 11.27 1.30
N ILE A 132 5.92 10.65 0.18
CA ILE A 132 7.29 10.24 -0.10
C ILE A 132 8.01 11.49 -0.61
N GLU A 133 8.73 12.17 0.27
CA GLU A 133 9.60 13.27 -0.11
C GLU A 133 10.81 12.70 -0.88
N GLY A 134 10.99 13.14 -2.13
CA GLY A 134 12.12 12.78 -3.00
C GLY A 134 13.38 13.61 -2.73
#